data_AF-A0A080WKC9-F1
#
_entry.id   AF-A0A080WKC9-F1
#
_cell.length_a   1.000
_cell.length_b   1.000
_cell.length_c   1.000
_cell.angle_alpha   90.00
_cell.angle_beta   90.00
_cell.angle_gamma   90.00
#
_symmetry.space_group_name_H-M   'P 1'
#
loop_
_entity.id
_entity.type
_entity.pdbx_description
1 polymer ?
#
loop_
_entity_poly.entity_id
_entity_poly.type
_entity_poly.pdbx_seq_one_letter_code
_entity_poly.pdbx_strand_id
1 'polypeptide(L)'
;MRTVLKTPTPQVHAWSSRVDDSKNSVGAEFIIMEKISGIPLGKVWERLSGSDKMKVLINIFEYQNEWASVAFSRFGSLYYSGDVDTLPADYLYIDKNGNQVNNPRFVVGPASHNEWFIHGRDSISCDRGSCKHSCLFPP
;
A
#
# COMPACT_ATOMS: atom_id res chain seq x y z
N MET A 1 -4.02 -2.39 -6.54
CA MET A 1 -2.78 -3.09 -6.93
C MET A 1 -3.02 -4.50 -7.46
N ARG A 2 -3.22 -5.54 -6.63
CA ARG A 2 -3.34 -6.95 -7.09
C ARG A 2 -4.33 -7.19 -8.23
N THR A 3 -5.61 -6.86 -8.04
CA THR A 3 -6.67 -7.18 -9.02
C THR A 3 -6.63 -6.27 -10.24
N VAL A 4 -6.43 -4.96 -10.01
CA VAL A 4 -6.52 -3.94 -11.07
C VAL A 4 -5.23 -3.90 -11.91
N LEU A 5 -4.07 -3.90 -11.26
CA LEU A 5 -2.76 -3.77 -11.91
C LEU A 5 -2.01 -5.11 -12.01
N LYS A 6 -2.72 -6.23 -11.79
CA LYS A 6 -2.22 -7.62 -11.91
C LYS A 6 -0.87 -7.87 -11.22
N THR A 7 -0.63 -7.15 -10.14
CA THR A 7 0.61 -7.24 -9.40
C THR A 7 0.66 -8.57 -8.64
N PRO A 8 1.76 -9.34 -8.69
CA PRO A 8 1.90 -10.59 -7.98
C PRO A 8 2.13 -10.34 -6.48
N THR A 9 1.08 -9.90 -5.79
CA THR A 9 1.09 -9.75 -4.33
C THR A 9 0.32 -10.89 -3.66
N PRO A 10 0.70 -11.25 -2.42
CA PRO A 10 0.00 -12.27 -1.65
C PRO A 10 -1.50 -12.01 -1.55
N GLN A 11 -2.30 -13.07 -1.58
CA GLN A 11 -3.72 -12.96 -1.25
C GLN A 11 -3.90 -12.75 0.26
N VAL A 12 -4.74 -11.78 0.65
CA VAL A 12 -5.14 -11.62 2.06
C VAL A 12 -6.27 -12.60 2.36
N HIS A 13 -6.11 -13.43 3.39
CA HIS A 13 -7.10 -14.41 3.83
C HIS A 13 -7.97 -13.87 4.97
N ALA A 14 -7.37 -13.17 5.93
CA ALA A 14 -8.07 -12.55 7.04
C ALA A 14 -7.29 -11.33 7.52
N TRP A 15 -7.98 -10.37 8.12
CA TRP A 15 -7.35 -9.21 8.75
C TRP A 15 -8.33 -8.63 9.78
N SER A 16 -7.80 -7.89 10.75
CA SER A 16 -8.59 -7.06 11.65
C SER A 16 -7.77 -5.83 12.03
N SER A 17 -8.37 -4.64 11.90
CA SER A 17 -7.82 -3.37 12.37
C SER A 17 -8.39 -2.96 13.73
N ARG A 18 -9.32 -3.73 14.31
CA ARG A 18 -10.02 -3.36 15.55
C ARG A 18 -9.69 -4.34 16.64
N VAL A 19 -9.08 -3.84 17.71
CA VAL A 19 -8.71 -4.63 18.89
C VAL A 19 -9.95 -5.02 19.72
N ASP A 20 -10.99 -4.19 19.68
CA ASP A 20 -12.22 -4.30 20.47
C ASP A 20 -13.38 -4.98 19.72
N ASP A 21 -13.16 -5.49 18.50
CA ASP A 21 -14.17 -6.28 17.81
C ASP A 21 -14.34 -7.63 18.51
N SER A 22 -15.59 -7.96 18.86
CA SER A 22 -16.00 -9.28 19.38
C SER A 22 -15.52 -10.47 18.53
N LYS A 23 -15.23 -10.24 17.23
CA LYS A 23 -14.71 -11.25 16.30
C LYS A 23 -13.18 -11.35 16.29
N ASN A 24 -12.47 -10.38 16.88
CA ASN A 24 -11.02 -10.37 16.99
C ASN A 24 -10.55 -10.94 18.34
N SER A 25 -10.46 -12.27 18.42
CA SER A 25 -9.93 -12.94 19.61
C SER A 25 -8.42 -12.80 19.80
N VAL A 26 -7.70 -12.20 18.84
CA VAL A 26 -6.24 -12.03 18.90
C VAL A 26 -5.87 -10.88 19.85
N GLY A 27 -6.79 -9.95 20.11
CA GLY A 27 -6.55 -8.81 21.00
C GLY A 27 -5.52 -7.81 20.46
N ALA A 28 -5.23 -7.86 19.15
CA ALA A 28 -4.33 -6.96 18.45
C ALA A 28 -4.74 -6.84 16.97
N GLU A 29 -4.23 -5.82 16.29
CA GLU A 29 -4.37 -5.67 14.84
C GLU A 29 -3.56 -6.75 14.13
N PHE A 30 -4.10 -7.32 13.05
CA PHE A 30 -3.42 -8.37 12.30
C PHE A 30 -3.82 -8.43 10.82
N ILE A 31 -2.93 -9.03 10.02
CA ILE A 31 -3.21 -9.43 8.63
C ILE A 31 -2.64 -10.83 8.41
N ILE A 32 -3.49 -11.77 8.01
CA ILE A 32 -3.14 -13.12 7.58
C ILE A 32 -3.18 -13.15 6.05
N MET A 33 -2.05 -13.49 5.43
CA MET A 33 -1.89 -13.51 3.99
C MET A 33 -1.23 -14.81 3.51
N GLU A 34 -1.39 -15.08 2.22
CA GLU A 34 -0.79 -16.20 1.50
C GLU A 34 0.74 -16.23 1.69
N LYS A 35 1.28 -17.41 1.95
CA LYS A 35 2.73 -17.62 1.99
C LYS A 35 3.26 -17.87 0.59
N ILE A 36 3.91 -16.85 0.01
CA ILE A 36 4.55 -16.98 -1.31
C ILE A 36 5.78 -17.87 -1.21
N SER A 37 5.85 -18.87 -2.08
CA SER A 37 7.01 -19.74 -2.21
C SER A 37 8.12 -19.01 -2.98
N GLY A 38 9.32 -18.97 -2.42
CA GLY A 38 10.45 -18.31 -3.05
C GLY A 38 11.61 -18.10 -2.09
N ILE A 39 12.69 -17.53 -2.60
CA ILE A 39 13.85 -17.13 -1.81
C ILE A 39 13.91 -15.60 -1.83
N PRO A 40 14.05 -14.94 -0.68
CA PRO A 40 14.23 -13.49 -0.64
C PRO A 40 15.38 -13.07 -1.56
N LEU A 41 15.13 -12.11 -2.45
CA LEU A 41 16.09 -11.67 -3.45
C LEU A 41 17.44 -11.27 -2.84
N GLY A 42 17.42 -10.58 -1.68
CA GLY A 42 18.64 -10.20 -0.96
C GLY A 42 19.53 -11.37 -0.53
N LYS A 43 18.99 -12.59 -0.35
CA LYS A 43 19.80 -13.78 -0.01
C LYS A 43 20.57 -14.34 -1.20
N VAL A 44 20.09 -14.11 -2.41
CA VAL A 44 20.67 -14.66 -3.65
C VAL A 44 21.29 -13.61 -4.54
N TRP A 45 21.06 -12.32 -4.27
CA TRP A 45 21.49 -11.20 -5.10
C TRP A 45 22.96 -11.27 -5.49
N GLU A 46 23.87 -11.43 -4.53
CA GLU A 46 25.31 -11.49 -4.81
C GLU A 46 25.74 -12.71 -5.64
N ARG A 47 24.92 -13.77 -5.64
CA ARG A 47 25.18 -15.00 -6.40
C ARG A 47 24.62 -14.93 -7.83
N LEU A 48 23.76 -13.96 -8.13
CA LEU A 48 23.18 -13.80 -9.46
C LEU A 48 24.23 -13.27 -10.44
N SER A 49 24.21 -13.79 -11.66
CA SER A 49 24.99 -13.25 -12.76
C SER A 49 24.52 -11.83 -13.12
N GLY A 50 25.35 -11.06 -13.82
CA GLY A 50 24.98 -9.71 -14.27
C GLY A 50 23.74 -9.72 -15.17
N SER A 51 23.59 -10.73 -16.03
CA SER A 51 22.41 -10.88 -16.91
C SER A 51 21.15 -11.22 -16.12
N ASP A 52 21.24 -12.03 -15.06
CA ASP A 52 20.08 -12.35 -14.21
C ASP A 52 19.67 -11.17 -13.33
N LYS A 53 20.63 -10.41 -12.79
CA LYS A 53 20.36 -9.13 -12.12
C LYS A 53 19.61 -8.17 -13.05
N MET A 54 20.04 -8.07 -14.32
CA MET A 54 19.38 -7.23 -15.32
C MET A 54 17.94 -7.68 -15.57
N LYS A 55 17.67 -8.98 -15.73
CA LYS A 55 16.29 -9.49 -15.88
C LYS A 55 15.41 -9.14 -14.68
N VAL A 56 15.94 -9.26 -13.46
CA VAL A 56 15.20 -8.89 -12.25
C VAL A 56 14.87 -7.40 -12.24
N LEU A 57 15.84 -6.55 -12.60
CA LEU A 57 15.62 -5.09 -12.67
C LEU A 57 14.58 -4.73 -13.73
N ILE A 58 14.63 -5.36 -14.91
CA ILE A 58 13.62 -5.17 -15.96
C ILE A 58 12.23 -5.54 -15.44
N ASN A 59 12.07 -6.71 -14.80
CA ASN A 59 10.79 -7.10 -14.23
C ASN A 59 10.28 -6.11 -13.18
N ILE A 60 11.16 -5.61 -12.29
CA ILE A 60 10.79 -4.59 -11.30
C ILE A 60 10.32 -3.31 -12.00
N PHE A 61 11.04 -2.88 -13.03
CA PHE A 61 10.71 -1.69 -13.80
C PHE A 61 9.35 -1.82 -14.49
N GLU A 62 9.03 -2.98 -15.07
CA GLU A 62 7.72 -3.24 -15.67
C GLU A 62 6.58 -3.06 -14.66
N TYR A 63 6.72 -3.59 -13.45
CA TYR A 63 5.72 -3.38 -12.39
C TYR A 63 5.62 -1.91 -11.97
N GLN A 64 6.75 -1.22 -11.82
CA GLN A 64 6.76 0.20 -11.47
C GLN A 64 6.09 1.05 -12.55
N ASN A 65 6.34 0.74 -13.83
CA ASN A 65 5.72 1.43 -14.96
C ASN A 65 4.20 1.23 -14.96
N GLU A 66 3.72 0.00 -14.73
CA GLU A 66 2.28 -0.27 -14.59
C GLU A 66 1.67 0.45 -13.38
N TRP A 67 2.37 0.53 -12.25
CA TRP A 67 1.88 1.27 -11.08
C TRP A 67 1.85 2.79 -11.31
N ALA A 68 2.85 3.32 -12.02
CA ALA A 68 2.91 4.74 -12.37
C ALA A 68 1.89 5.14 -13.44
N SER A 69 1.29 4.16 -14.15
CA SER A 69 0.26 4.39 -15.16
C SER A 69 -1.10 4.80 -14.56
N VAL A 70 -1.27 4.71 -13.25
CA VAL A 70 -2.48 5.14 -12.55
C VAL A 70 -2.19 6.27 -11.58
N ALA A 71 -3.11 7.23 -11.48
CA ALA A 71 -2.98 8.38 -10.60
C ALA A 71 -4.17 8.44 -9.64
N PHE A 72 -3.92 8.28 -8.34
CA PHE A 72 -4.96 8.47 -7.32
C PHE A 72 -5.40 9.94 -7.26
N SER A 73 -6.67 10.17 -6.94
CA SER A 73 -7.22 11.53 -6.80
C SER A 73 -6.65 12.30 -5.61
N ARG A 74 -6.09 11.58 -4.62
CA ARG A 74 -5.59 12.13 -3.35
C ARG A 74 -4.32 11.42 -2.92
N PHE A 75 -3.53 12.11 -2.10
CA PHE A 75 -2.41 11.51 -1.38
C PHE A 75 -2.87 10.93 -0.06
N GLY A 76 -2.46 9.70 0.23
CA GLY A 76 -2.93 8.98 1.40
C GLY A 76 -2.73 7.48 1.31
N SER A 77 -3.28 6.77 2.30
CA SER A 77 -3.36 5.31 2.27
C SER A 77 -4.74 4.85 1.77
N LEU A 78 -4.81 3.64 1.22
CA LEU A 78 -6.06 3.06 0.74
C LEU A 78 -6.77 2.33 1.89
N TYR A 79 -8.00 2.73 2.20
CA TYR A 79 -8.84 2.13 3.24
C TYR A 79 -10.13 1.58 2.64
N TYR A 80 -10.82 0.72 3.38
CA TYR A 80 -12.21 0.43 3.08
C TYR A 80 -13.09 1.60 3.50
N SER A 81 -14.10 1.91 2.69
CA SER A 81 -14.98 3.07 2.91
C SER A 81 -15.72 3.07 4.26
N GLY A 82 -15.90 1.91 4.89
CA GLY A 82 -16.54 1.79 6.22
C GLY A 82 -15.57 1.91 7.41
N ASP A 83 -14.27 1.98 7.17
CA ASP A 83 -13.26 1.99 8.24
C ASP A 83 -12.71 3.39 8.56
N VAL A 84 -13.00 4.38 7.72
CA VAL A 84 -12.46 5.73 7.88
C VAL A 84 -13.46 6.78 7.41
N ASP A 85 -13.65 7.81 8.23
CA ASP A 85 -14.42 9.00 7.85
C ASP A 85 -13.55 9.90 6.96
N THR A 86 -13.70 9.78 5.65
CA THR A 86 -12.99 10.61 4.67
C THR A 86 -13.95 11.45 3.86
N LEU A 87 -13.50 12.65 3.49
CA LEU A 87 -14.23 13.46 2.51
C LEU A 87 -14.46 12.66 1.21
N PRO A 88 -15.66 12.72 0.62
CA PRO A 88 -15.93 12.09 -0.66
C PRO A 88 -14.97 12.64 -1.72
N ALA A 89 -14.42 11.76 -2.55
CA ALA A 89 -13.70 12.15 -3.76
C ALA A 89 -14.58 11.82 -4.98
N ASP A 90 -14.55 12.68 -6.00
CA ASP A 90 -15.32 12.48 -7.24
C ASP A 90 -14.93 11.16 -7.95
N TYR A 91 -13.66 10.79 -7.83
CA TYR A 91 -13.11 9.54 -8.35
C TYR A 91 -12.00 9.03 -7.41
N LEU A 92 -11.70 7.72 -7.49
CA LEU A 92 -10.65 7.09 -6.69
C LEU A 92 -9.27 7.23 -7.36
N TYR A 93 -9.20 6.92 -8.65
CA TYR A 93 -8.00 7.07 -9.46
C TYR A 93 -8.33 7.28 -10.94
N ILE A 94 -7.37 7.80 -11.69
CA ILE A 94 -7.37 7.87 -13.15
C ILE A 94 -6.62 6.65 -13.67
N ASP A 95 -7.25 5.88 -14.55
CA ASP A 95 -6.61 4.73 -15.20
C ASP A 95 -5.61 5.16 -16.28
N LYS A 96 -4.86 4.19 -16.82
CA LYS A 96 -3.88 4.44 -17.89
C LYS A 96 -4.46 5.02 -19.19
N ASN A 97 -5.77 4.95 -19.37
CA ASN A 97 -6.48 5.49 -20.53
C ASN A 97 -7.05 6.89 -20.25
N GLY A 98 -6.83 7.44 -19.05
CA GLY A 98 -7.37 8.73 -18.64
C GLY A 98 -8.79 8.68 -18.09
N ASN A 99 -9.38 7.50 -17.87
CA ASN A 99 -10.73 7.39 -17.34
C ASN A 99 -10.73 7.55 -15.82
N GLN A 100 -11.69 8.32 -15.32
CA GLN A 100 -11.97 8.39 -13.90
C GLN A 100 -12.63 7.10 -13.43
N VAL A 101 -11.97 6.38 -12.52
CA VAL A 101 -12.50 5.16 -11.91
C VAL A 101 -12.93 5.46 -10.49
N ASN A 102 -14.17 5.09 -10.18
CA ASN A 102 -14.69 5.08 -8.82
C ASN A 102 -14.88 3.64 -8.36
N ASN A 103 -14.55 3.37 -7.10
CA ASN A 103 -14.79 2.08 -6.46
C ASN A 103 -15.33 2.33 -5.04
N PRO A 104 -16.64 2.13 -4.79
CA PRO A 104 -17.26 2.50 -3.51
C PRO A 104 -16.75 1.68 -2.33
N ARG A 105 -16.04 0.58 -2.60
CA ARG A 105 -15.41 -0.25 -1.55
C ARG A 105 -14.22 0.44 -0.92
N PHE A 106 -13.54 1.34 -1.64
CA PHE A 106 -12.28 1.91 -1.20
C PHE A 106 -12.31 3.43 -1.20
N VAL A 107 -11.57 4.01 -0.26
CA VAL A 107 -11.33 5.45 -0.17
C VAL A 107 -9.85 5.71 0.07
N VAL A 108 -9.35 6.84 -0.42
CA VAL A 108 -8.02 7.33 -0.02
C VAL A 108 -8.20 8.16 1.23
N GLY A 109 -7.70 7.63 2.35
CA GLY A 109 -7.74 8.26 3.65
C GLY A 109 -6.36 8.73 4.11
N PRO A 110 -6.19 9.01 5.40
CA PRO A 110 -4.97 9.63 5.90
C PRO A 110 -3.69 8.81 5.65
N ALA A 111 -2.59 9.52 5.47
CA ALA A 111 -1.24 9.01 5.31
C ALA A 111 -0.61 8.70 6.68
N SER A 112 -1.12 7.68 7.37
CA SER A 112 -0.76 7.38 8.76
C SER A 112 0.59 6.66 8.96
N HIS A 113 1.27 6.29 7.86
CA HIS A 113 2.55 5.60 7.96
C HIS A 113 3.67 6.57 8.39
N ASN A 114 4.58 6.11 9.26
CA ASN A 114 5.66 6.95 9.81
C ASN A 114 6.55 7.60 8.74
N GLU A 115 6.67 6.98 7.57
CA GLU A 115 7.42 7.52 6.43
C GLU A 115 6.91 8.89 5.94
N TRP A 116 5.65 9.25 6.23
CA TRP A 116 5.06 10.54 5.87
C TRP A 116 5.44 11.70 6.80
N PHE A 117 6.22 11.40 7.84
CA PHE A 117 6.75 12.37 8.81
C PHE A 117 8.26 12.56 8.69
N ILE A 118 8.94 11.80 7.81
CA ILE A 118 10.40 11.78 7.70
C ILE A 118 10.84 11.98 6.24
N HIS A 119 12.13 12.25 6.04
CA HIS A 119 12.74 12.40 4.71
C HIS A 119 12.09 13.47 3.81
N GLY A 120 11.67 14.60 4.39
CA GLY A 120 11.14 15.76 3.65
C GLY A 120 9.69 15.62 3.20
N ARG A 121 9.03 14.49 3.49
CA ARG A 121 7.60 14.27 3.17
C ARG A 121 6.65 14.98 4.13
N ASP A 122 7.18 15.56 5.21
CA ASP A 122 6.49 16.49 6.09
C ASP A 122 6.03 17.76 5.34
N SER A 123 6.75 18.16 4.29
CA SER A 123 6.40 19.31 3.44
C SER A 123 5.20 19.07 2.51
N ILE A 124 4.78 17.82 2.30
CA ILE A 124 3.66 17.48 1.42
C ILE A 124 2.33 17.74 2.15
N SER A 125 1.45 18.51 1.53
CA SER A 125 0.10 18.73 2.06
C SER A 125 -0.75 17.47 1.93
N CYS A 126 -0.96 16.77 3.04
CA CYS A 126 -1.82 15.60 3.13
C CYS A 126 -2.35 15.43 4.56
N ASP A 127 -3.50 14.77 4.69
CA ASP A 127 -4.05 14.38 5.99
C ASP A 127 -3.21 13.23 6.56
N ARG A 128 -2.69 13.38 7.78
CA ARG A 128 -1.85 12.39 8.47
C ARG A 128 -2.59 11.63 9.57
N GLY A 129 -3.88 11.88 9.72
CA GLY A 129 -4.74 11.25 10.72
C GLY A 129 -4.49 11.84 12.11
N SER A 130 -4.82 11.07 13.15
CA SER A 130 -4.78 11.54 14.54
C SER A 130 -3.37 11.80 15.06
N CYS A 131 -2.35 11.17 14.46
CA CYS A 131 -0.95 11.39 14.81
C CYS A 131 -0.42 12.65 14.11
N LYS A 132 -0.18 13.71 14.88
CA LYS A 132 0.34 15.00 14.37
C LYS A 132 1.87 15.06 14.28
N HIS A 133 2.56 14.08 14.85
CA HIS A 133 4.03 13.98 14.90
C HIS A 133 4.46 12.52 14.68
N SER A 134 5.74 12.31 14.32
CA SER A 134 6.29 10.97 14.21
C SER A 134 6.16 10.24 15.55
N CYS A 135 5.46 9.11 15.55
CA CYS A 135 5.46 8.19 16.68
C CYS A 135 6.79 7.42 16.62
N LEU A 136 7.85 8.01 17.16
CA LEU A 136 9.06 7.28 17.50
C LEU A 136 8.68 6.29 18.61
N PHE A 137 8.57 5.01 18.29
CA PHE A 137 8.73 3.98 19.32
C PHE A 137 10.17 4.12 19.84
N PRO A 138 10.38 4.41 21.15
CA PRO A 138 11.72 4.33 21.70
C PRO A 138 12.22 2.87 21.58
N PRO A 139 13.54 2.67 21.46
CA PRO A 139 14.16 1.35 21.29
C PRO A 139 13.88 0.39 22.46
#